data_AF-A0A838TSQ9-F1
#
_entry.id   AF-A0A838TSQ9-F1
#
_cell.length_a   1.000
_cell.length_b   1.000
_cell.length_c   1.000
_cell.angle_alpha   90.00
_cell.angle_beta   90.00
_cell.angle_gamma   90.00
#
_symmetry.space_group_name_H-M   'P 1'
#
loop_
_entity.id
_entity.type
_entity.pdbx_description
1 polymer ?
#
loop_
_entity_poly.entity_id
_entity_poly.type
_entity_poly.pdbx_seq_one_letter_code
_entity_poly.pdbx_strand_id
1 'polypeptide(L)'
;MAVQNEGALSCGKVGALCPEFTRYTLNHWQGLTKYIEDGKFEIDNNPVERCIRPVAIGRKNYMFAGSEEGAKNLAMMYSFFGTCKAQG
;
A
#
# COMPACT_ATOMS: atom_id res chain seq x y z
N MET A 1 7.67 -17.62 31.11
CA MET A 1 6.51 -18.34 30.56
C MET A 1 6.68 -18.37 29.06
N ALA A 2 7.16 -19.50 28.58
CA ALA A 2 7.49 -19.73 27.18
C ALA A 2 6.21 -19.82 26.36
N VAL A 3 6.14 -19.07 25.26
CA VAL A 3 5.45 -19.56 24.07
C VAL A 3 6.51 -19.64 22.99
N GLN A 4 7.21 -20.78 23.02
CA GLN A 4 7.72 -21.39 21.81
C GLN A 4 6.52 -21.56 20.87
N ASN A 5 6.48 -20.82 19.78
CA ASN A 5 5.88 -21.36 18.57
C ASN A 5 6.98 -21.44 17.52
N GLU A 6 7.75 -22.52 17.67
CA GLU A 6 8.57 -23.07 16.61
C GLU A 6 7.65 -23.65 15.55
N GLY A 7 7.06 -22.77 14.75
CA GLY A 7 6.59 -23.10 13.42
C GLY A 7 7.73 -22.75 12.48
N ALA A 8 8.67 -23.67 12.33
CA ALA A 8 9.68 -23.60 11.28
C ALA A 8 8.98 -23.38 9.94
N LEU A 9 9.05 -22.17 9.39
CA LEU A 9 8.90 -21.96 7.96
C LEU A 9 10.15 -22.55 7.31
N SER A 10 10.15 -23.87 7.18
CA SER A 10 10.91 -24.63 6.20
C SER A 10 10.37 -24.27 4.81
N CYS A 11 10.50 -23.02 4.39
CA CYS A 11 10.29 -22.66 2.99
C CYS A 11 11.67 -22.63 2.34
N GLY A 12 11.92 -23.67 1.54
CA GLY A 12 13.19 -23.89 0.88
C GLY A 12 13.72 -22.65 0.17
N LYS A 13 15.02 -22.40 0.38
CA LYS A 13 15.87 -21.57 -0.49
C LYS A 13 15.28 -20.21 -0.89
N VAL A 14 14.98 -19.34 0.09
CA VAL A 14 14.99 -17.90 -0.18
C VAL A 14 16.46 -17.46 -0.24
N GLY A 15 17.14 -17.85 -1.31
CA GLY A 15 18.53 -17.53 -1.56
C GLY A 15 18.72 -16.03 -1.75
N ALA A 16 19.56 -15.42 -0.92
CA ALA A 16 20.19 -14.11 -1.13
C ALA A 16 19.27 -12.87 -1.21
N LEU A 17 18.17 -12.82 -0.45
CA LEU A 17 17.50 -11.54 -0.16
C LEU A 17 18.19 -10.84 1.01
N CYS A 18 18.35 -9.51 0.91
CA CYS A 18 18.96 -8.70 1.96
C CYS A 18 18.22 -8.91 3.29
N PRO A 19 18.91 -9.02 4.43
CA PRO A 19 18.28 -9.30 5.74
C PRO A 19 17.21 -8.27 6.13
N GLU A 20 17.35 -7.03 5.68
CA GLU A 20 16.34 -5.98 5.87
C GLU A 20 15.03 -6.27 5.15
N PHE A 21 15.07 -6.81 3.92
CA PHE A 21 13.85 -7.17 3.20
C PHE A 21 13.10 -8.29 3.90
N THR A 22 13.81 -9.33 4.34
CA THR A 22 13.21 -10.45 5.07
C THR A 22 12.58 -9.99 6.39
N ARG A 23 13.25 -9.08 7.11
CA ARG A 23 12.69 -8.53 8.35
C ARG A 23 11.45 -7.67 8.09
N TYR A 24 11.47 -6.85 7.04
CA TYR A 24 10.33 -6.04 6.64
C TYR A 24 9.12 -6.92 6.27
N THR A 25 9.30 -7.93 5.40
CA THR A 25 8.20 -8.78 4.96
C THR A 25 7.61 -9.61 6.10
N LEU A 26 8.46 -10.13 7.01
CA LEU A 26 8.00 -10.87 8.19
C LEU A 26 7.17 -9.98 9.14
N ASN A 27 7.58 -8.72 9.35
CA ASN A 27 6.81 -7.78 10.17
C ASN A 27 5.43 -7.45 9.57
N HIS A 28 5.32 -7.46 8.23
CA HIS A 28 4.07 -7.17 7.52
C HIS A 28 3.28 -8.43 7.13
N TRP A 29 3.75 -9.62 7.47
CA TRP A 29 3.15 -10.90 7.08
C TRP A 29 1.67 -11.00 7.49
N GLN A 30 1.33 -10.55 8.71
CA GLN A 30 -0.06 -10.52 9.19
C GLN A 30 -0.99 -9.67 8.31
N GLY A 31 -0.49 -8.61 7.66
CA GLY A 31 -1.27 -7.81 6.72
C GLY A 31 -1.41 -8.49 5.36
N LEU A 32 -0.33 -9.15 4.91
CA LEU A 32 -0.28 -9.86 3.64
C LEU A 32 -1.17 -11.10 3.62
N THR A 33 -1.40 -11.77 4.75
CA THR A 33 -2.25 -12.99 4.78
C THR A 33 -3.76 -12.69 4.86
N LYS A 34 -4.18 -11.44 5.12
CA LYS A 34 -5.60 -11.09 5.32
C LYS A 34 -6.51 -11.38 4.14
N TYR A 35 -6.00 -11.41 2.91
CA TYR A 35 -6.81 -11.75 1.73
C TYR A 35 -7.29 -13.22 1.75
N ILE A 36 -6.62 -14.08 2.52
CA ILE A 36 -7.04 -15.49 2.68
C ILE A 36 -8.23 -15.57 3.65
N GLU A 37 -8.30 -14.69 4.64
CA GLU A 37 -9.31 -14.70 5.70
C GLU A 37 -10.60 -13.97 5.28
N ASP A 38 -10.49 -12.91 4.48
CA ASP A 38 -11.63 -12.13 3.98
C ASP A 38 -11.54 -11.97 2.46
N GLY A 39 -12.45 -12.65 1.74
CA GLY A 39 -12.53 -12.64 0.28
C GLY A 39 -12.97 -11.31 -0.34
N LYS A 40 -13.19 -10.27 0.47
CA LYS A 40 -13.37 -8.90 -0.01
C LYS A 40 -12.06 -8.24 -0.44
N PHE A 41 -10.92 -8.78 -0.02
CA PHE A 41 -9.60 -8.26 -0.40
C PHE A 41 -9.05 -9.02 -1.61
N GLU A 42 -8.74 -8.28 -2.67
CA GLU A 42 -8.00 -8.81 -3.81
C GLU A 42 -6.54 -9.07 -3.42
N ILE A 43 -5.93 -10.10 -4.02
CA ILE A 43 -4.50 -10.41 -3.79
C ILE A 43 -3.58 -9.34 -4.40
N ASP A 44 -4.09 -8.62 -5.41
CA ASP A 44 -3.39 -7.56 -6.10
C ASP A 44 -3.78 -6.17 -5.57
N ASN A 45 -2.83 -5.24 -5.65
CA ASN A 45 -3.01 -3.85 -5.24
C ASN A 45 -3.48 -2.94 -6.38
N ASN A 46 -3.82 -3.49 -7.55
CA ASN A 46 -4.24 -2.76 -8.74
C ASN A 46 -5.36 -1.75 -8.50
N PRO A 47 -6.42 -2.01 -7.70
CA PRO A 47 -7.43 -0.99 -7.40
C PRO A 47 -6.82 0.23 -6.69
N VAL A 48 -5.93 0.00 -5.71
CA VAL A 48 -5.25 1.07 -4.97
C VAL A 48 -4.29 1.84 -5.89
N GLU A 49 -3.52 1.14 -6.71
CA GLU A 49 -2.62 1.75 -7.68
C GLU A 49 -3.36 2.61 -8.71
N ARG A 50 -4.50 2.12 -9.21
CA ARG A 50 -5.37 2.88 -10.11
C ARG A 50 -5.93 4.13 -9.45
N CYS A 51 -6.27 4.08 -8.16
CA CYS A 51 -6.75 5.24 -7.41
C CYS A 51 -5.66 6.30 -7.21
N ILE A 52 -4.41 5.92 -6.93
CA ILE A 52 -3.33 6.88 -6.67
C ILE A 52 -2.65 7.42 -7.95
N ARG A 53 -2.67 6.66 -9.05
CA ARG A 53 -2.07 7.05 -10.34
C ARG A 53 -2.45 8.47 -10.83
N PRO A 54 -3.73 8.92 -10.83
CA PRO A 54 -4.08 10.28 -11.27
C PRO A 54 -3.46 11.37 -10.40
N VAL A 55 -3.23 11.12 -9.11
CA VAL A 55 -2.56 12.05 -8.21
C VAL A 55 -1.07 12.15 -8.55
N ALA A 56 -0.41 11.02 -8.79
CA ALA A 56 1.00 10.99 -9.17
C ALA A 56 1.25 11.69 -10.52
N ILE A 57 0.38 11.46 -11.51
CA ILE A 57 0.45 12.13 -12.82
C ILE A 57 0.17 13.63 -12.67
N GLY A 58 -0.86 14.02 -11.92
CA GLY A 58 -1.17 15.42 -11.66
C GLY A 58 0.00 16.16 -11.02
N ARG A 59 0.62 15.59 -9.98
CA ARG A 59 1.79 16.19 -9.31
C ARG A 59 2.96 16.48 -10.25
N LYS A 60 3.18 15.65 -11.27
CA LYS A 60 4.20 15.90 -12.30
C LYS A 60 3.84 17.11 -13.18
N ASN A 61 2.56 17.29 -13.50
CA ASN A 61 2.08 18.36 -14.37
C ASN A 61 2.05 19.73 -13.68
N TYR A 62 1.89 19.76 -12.35
CA TYR A 62 1.80 21.00 -11.56
C TYR A 62 3.11 21.39 -10.85
N MET A 63 4.25 20.78 -11.19
CA MET A 63 5.55 20.98 -10.52
C MET A 63 6.03 22.44 -10.45
N PHE A 64 5.45 23.35 -11.24
CA PHE A 64 5.86 24.75 -11.34
C PHE A 64 4.83 25.76 -10.78
N ALA A 65 3.69 25.30 -10.26
CA ALA A 65 2.72 26.14 -9.55
C ALA A 65 3.00 26.09 -8.04
N GLY A 66 4.14 26.66 -7.62
CA GLY A 66 4.71 26.54 -6.28
C GLY A 66 4.01 27.35 -5.18
N SER A 67 2.72 27.09 -4.93
CA SER A 67 2.00 27.64 -3.77
C SER A 67 1.52 26.51 -2.86
N GLU A 68 1.84 26.61 -1.56
CA GLU A 68 1.36 25.68 -0.52
C GLU A 68 -0.18 25.66 -0.47
N GLU A 69 -0.82 26.83 -0.66
CA GLU A 69 -2.27 26.99 -0.72
C GLU A 69 -2.86 26.20 -1.91
N GLY A 70 -2.19 26.25 -3.06
CA GLY A 70 -2.58 25.49 -4.25
C GLY A 70 -2.49 23.98 -4.04
N ALA A 71 -1.46 23.52 -3.32
CA ALA A 71 -1.31 22.11 -2.96
C ALA A 71 -2.43 21.63 -2.00
N LYS A 72 -2.78 22.44 -1.00
CA LYS A 72 -3.89 22.15 -0.06
C LYS A 72 -5.24 22.07 -0.79
N ASN A 73 -5.51 23.03 -1.68
CA ASN A 73 -6.75 23.04 -2.46
C ASN A 73 -6.84 21.84 -3.41
N LEU A 74 -5.74 21.49 -4.07
CA LEU A 74 -5.66 20.29 -4.91
C LEU A 74 -5.89 19.02 -4.08
N ALA A 75 -5.30 18.91 -2.89
CA ALA A 75 -5.50 17.77 -2.00
C ALA A 75 -6.99 17.64 -1.60
N MET A 76 -7.64 18.74 -1.22
CA MET A 76 -9.08 18.76 -0.90
C MET A 76 -9.93 18.29 -2.09
N MET A 77 -9.64 18.79 -3.29
CA MET A 77 -10.39 18.42 -4.50
C MET A 77 -10.19 16.94 -4.87
N TYR A 78 -8.95 16.43 -4.82
CA TYR A 78 -8.68 15.00 -5.08
C TYR A 78 -9.36 14.09 -4.05
N SER A 79 -9.37 14.47 -2.77
CA SER A 79 -10.10 13.74 -1.74
C SER A 79 -11.61 13.74 -2.01
N PHE A 80 -12.19 14.89 -2.35
CA PHE A 80 -13.62 15.02 -2.63
C PHE A 80 -14.05 14.19 -3.86
N PHE A 81 -13.35 14.32 -4.98
CA PHE A 81 -13.66 13.51 -6.17
C PHE A 81 -13.40 12.02 -5.93
N GLY A 82 -12.40 11.68 -5.12
CA GLY A 82 -12.13 10.32 -4.68
C GLY A 82 -13.29 9.71 -3.90
N THR A 83 -13.87 10.45 -2.93
CA THR A 83 -15.02 9.98 -2.16
C THR A 83 -16.27 9.85 -3.02
N CYS A 84 -16.56 10.83 -3.87
CA CYS A 84 -17.72 10.77 -4.78
C CYS A 84 -17.63 9.57 -5.72
N LYS A 85 -16.44 9.24 -6.22
CA LYS A 85 -16.22 8.07 -7.07
C LYS A 85 -16.34 6.74 -6.32
N ALA A 86 -16.09 6.71 -5.01
CA ALA A 86 -16.21 5.50 -4.19
C ALA A 86 -17.66 5.22 -3.75
N GLN A 87 -18.53 6.23 -3.79
CA GLN A 87 -19.92 6.17 -3.30
C GLN A 87 -20.98 6.12 -4.41
N GLY A 88 -20.58 6.27 -5.68
CA GLY A 88 -21.43 6.08 -6.87
C GLY A 88 -21.02 4.83 -7.63
#